data_AF-A0A7L6BHX3-F1
#
_entry.id   AF-A0A7L6BHX3-F1
#
_cell.length_a   1.000
_cell.length_b   1.000
_cell.length_c   1.000
_cell.angle_alpha   90.00
_cell.angle_beta   90.00
_cell.angle_gamma   90.00
#
_symmetry.space_group_name_H-M   'P 1'
#
loop_
_entity.id
_entity.type
_entity.pdbx_description
1 polymer ?
#
loop_
_entity_poly.entity_id
_entity_poly.type
_entity_poly.pdbx_seq_one_letter_code
_entity_poly.pdbx_strand_id
1 'polypeptide(L)' 'MSNLTYGERMAIQLLRNKKAGLQPSTQQAIAQKFGLSKMYVSSIIAEKQHGEKSNAWRKKFAAYAGMES' A
#
# COMPACT_ATOMS: atom_id res chain seq x y z
N MET A 1 1.60 -14.59 8.54
CA MET A 1 2.44 -13.43 8.12
C MET A 1 2.70 -12.48 9.30
N SER A 2 2.84 -12.98 10.53
CA SER A 2 2.80 -12.15 11.75
C SER A 2 4.04 -11.29 12.00
N ASN A 3 5.15 -11.54 11.29
CA ASN A 3 6.42 -10.83 11.51
C ASN A 3 6.79 -9.83 10.41
N LEU A 4 5.92 -9.61 9.41
CA LEU A 4 6.20 -8.67 8.33
C LEU A 4 5.69 -7.27 8.68
N THR A 5 6.53 -6.27 8.42
CA THR A 5 6.18 -4.84 8.46
C THR A 5 5.06 -4.52 7.47
N TYR A 6 4.39 -3.38 7.63
CA TYR A 6 3.36 -2.98 6.67
C TYR A 6 3.93 -2.83 5.26
N GLY A 7 5.13 -2.25 5.15
CA GLY A 7 5.84 -2.09 3.88
C GLY A 7 6.10 -3.41 3.16
N GLU A 8 6.57 -4.42 3.88
CA GLU A 8 6.83 -5.75 3.31
C GLU A 8 5.55 -6.46 2.87
N ARG A 9 4.49 -6.40 3.70
CA ARG A 9 3.18 -6.96 3.34
C ARG A 9 2.63 -6.31 2.07
N MET A 10 2.73 -5.00 1.96
CA MET A 10 2.30 -4.25 0.77
C MET A 10 3.12 -4.65 -0.45
N ALA A 11 4.44 -4.76 -0.35
CA ALA A 11 5.29 -5.16 -1.46
C ALA A 11 4.93 -6.57 -1.98
N ILE A 12 4.71 -7.53 -1.08
CA ILE A 12 4.27 -8.89 -1.44
C ILE A 12 2.90 -8.86 -2.11
N GLN A 13 1.95 -8.08 -1.58
CA GLN A 13 0.61 -8.03 -2.13
C GLN A 13 0.59 -7.40 -3.53
N LEU A 14 1.32 -6.31 -3.76
CA LEU A 14 1.45 -5.70 -5.09
C LEU A 14 2.05 -6.69 -6.09
N LEU A 15 3.02 -7.51 -5.68
CA LEU A 15 3.61 -8.54 -6.52
C LEU A 15 2.61 -9.67 -6.83
N ARG A 16 1.79 -10.10 -5.87
CA ARG A 16 0.69 -11.06 -6.08
C ARG A 16 -0.33 -10.52 -7.06
N ASN A 17 -0.77 -9.28 -6.85
CA ASN A 17 -1.71 -8.60 -7.73
C ASN A 17 -1.16 -8.50 -9.15
N LYS A 18 0.11 -8.11 -9.32
CA LYS A 18 0.78 -8.09 -10.63
C LYS A 18 0.74 -9.44 -11.33
N LYS A 19 1.06 -10.53 -10.62
CA LYS A 19 1.03 -11.90 -11.17
C LYS A 19 -0.38 -12.36 -11.55
N ALA A 20 -1.39 -11.92 -10.79
CA ALA A 20 -2.78 -12.25 -11.03
C ALA A 20 -3.50 -11.31 -12.02
N GLY A 21 -2.82 -10.28 -12.56
CA GLY A 21 -3.45 -9.26 -13.39
C GLY A 21 -4.40 -8.32 -12.64
N LEU A 22 -4.31 -8.27 -11.32
CA LEU A 22 -5.15 -7.46 -10.44
C LEU A 22 -4.53 -6.09 -10.14
N GLN A 23 -5.37 -5.12 -9.79
CA GLN A 23 -4.95 -3.80 -9.31
C GLN A 23 -5.16 -3.68 -7.80
N PRO A 24 -4.34 -2.88 -7.09
CA PRO A 24 -3.11 -2.24 -7.55
C PRO A 24 -1.97 -3.26 -7.71
N SER A 25 -1.19 -3.13 -8.77
CA SER A 25 0.04 -3.91 -8.98
C SER A 25 1.32 -3.11 -8.72
N THR A 26 1.21 -1.80 -8.49
CA THR A 26 2.32 -0.89 -8.20
C THR A 26 1.89 0.21 -7.22
N GLN A 27 2.86 0.86 -6.57
CA GLN A 27 2.59 2.08 -5.78
C GLN A 27 2.07 3.23 -6.65
N GLN A 28 2.41 3.26 -7.94
CA GLN A 28 1.87 4.25 -8.88
C GLN A 28 0.36 4.08 -9.09
N ALA A 29 -0.12 2.83 -9.15
CA ALA A 29 -1.56 2.55 -9.25
C ALA A 29 -2.31 3.03 -8.00
N ILE A 30 -1.72 2.84 -6.81
CA ILE A 30 -2.25 3.42 -5.56
C ILE A 30 -2.29 4.95 -5.66
N ALA A 31 -1.19 5.57 -6.09
CA ALA A 31 -1.10 7.02 -6.24
C ALA A 31 -2.18 7.58 -7.18
N GLN A 32 -2.38 6.94 -8.34
CA GLN A 32 -3.43 7.30 -9.30
C GLN A 32 -4.84 7.13 -8.72
N LYS A 33 -5.11 6.01 -8.04
CA LYS A 33 -6.43 5.74 -7.45
C LYS A 33 -6.85 6.79 -6.43
N PHE A 34 -5.91 7.32 -5.65
CA PHE A 34 -6.18 8.25 -4.56
C PHE A 34 -5.81 9.71 -4.86
N GLY A 35 -5.36 10.03 -6.08
CA GLY A 35 -4.95 11.40 -6.44
C GLY A 35 -3.73 11.90 -5.66
N LEU A 36 -2.79 11.01 -5.33
CA LEU A 36 -1.60 11.30 -4.54
C LEU A 36 -0.34 11.28 -5.40
N SER A 37 0.75 11.87 -4.90
CA SER A 37 2.07 11.66 -5.50
C SER A 37 2.63 10.28 -5.14
N LYS A 38 3.37 9.65 -6.05
CA LYS A 38 4.07 8.39 -5.78
C LYS A 38 5.02 8.49 -4.59
N MET A 39 5.68 9.64 -4.44
CA MET A 39 6.60 9.90 -3.33
C MET A 39 5.88 9.90 -1.98
N TYR A 40 4.68 10.49 -1.92
CA TYR A 40 3.86 10.47 -0.71
C TYR A 40 3.34 9.06 -0.40
N VAL A 41 2.88 8.32 -1.41
CA VAL A 41 2.51 6.90 -1.21
C VAL A 41 3.68 6.07 -0.67
N SER A 42 4.87 6.27 -1.23
CA SER A 42 6.09 5.60 -0.78
C SER A 42 6.45 5.96 0.67
N SER A 43 6.32 7.22 1.10
CA SER A 43 6.61 7.62 2.48
C SER A 43 5.64 7.00 3.50
N ILE A 44 4.35 6.85 3.13
CA ILE A 44 3.35 6.19 3.96
C ILE A 44 3.64 4.69 4.06
N ILE A 45 3.96 4.03 2.94
CA ILE A 45 4.26 2.59 2.88
C ILE A 45 5.55 2.24 3.62
N ALA A 46 6.58 3.06 3.49
CA ALA A 46 7.85 2.89 4.20
C ALA A 46 7.75 3.20 5.71
N GLU A 47 6.55 3.48 6.22
CA GLU A 47 6.27 3.80 7.61
C GLU A 47 7.04 5.00 8.18
N LYS A 48 7.60 5.87 7.31
CA LYS A 48 8.39 7.06 7.71
C LYS A 48 7.56 8.16 8.38
N GLN A 49 6.24 8.17 8.16
CA GLN A 49 5.33 9.16 8.75
C GLN A 49 4.44 8.48 9.80
N HIS A 50 4.46 8.97 11.03
CA HIS A 50 3.62 8.48 12.12
C HIS A 50 2.44 9.43 12.37
N GLY A 51 1.33 8.89 12.90
CA GLY A 51 0.13 9.66 13.24
C GLY A 51 -1.16 9.13 12.62
N GLU A 52 -2.29 9.67 13.06
CA GLU A 52 -3.63 9.21 12.66
C GLU A 52 -3.86 9.30 11.16
N LYS A 53 -3.39 10.38 10.52
CA LYS A 53 -3.53 10.60 9.08
C LYS A 53 -2.78 9.55 8.27
N SER A 54 -1.55 9.20 8.65
CA SER A 54 -0.79 8.17 7.94
C SER A 54 -1.38 6.78 8.18
N ASN A 55 -1.88 6.49 9.38
CA ASN A 55 -2.61 5.27 9.68
C ASN A 55 -3.90 5.13 8.84
N ALA A 56 -4.66 6.21 8.67
CA ALA A 56 -5.85 6.22 7.81
C ALA A 56 -5.50 5.91 6.35
N TRP A 57 -4.39 6.45 5.85
CA TRP A 57 -3.90 6.11 4.50
C TRP A 57 -3.45 4.66 4.38
N ARG A 58 -2.73 4.11 5.38
CA ARG A 58 -2.35 2.69 5.39
C ARG A 58 -3.56 1.78 5.28
N LYS A 59 -4.63 2.05 6.02
CA LYS A 59 -5.89 1.31 5.93
C LYS A 59 -6.47 1.37 4.51
N LYS A 60 -6.62 2.58 3.95
CA LYS A 60 -7.14 2.75 2.57
C LYS A 60 -6.29 2.01 1.52
N PHE A 61 -4.97 2.06 1.66
CA PHE A 61 -4.06 1.38 0.75
C PHE A 61 -4.13 -0.14 0.90
N ALA A 62 -4.19 -0.65 2.13
CA ALA A 62 -4.36 -2.07 2.42
C ALA A 62 -5.68 -2.60 1.86
N ALA A 63 -6.79 -1.89 2.08
CA ALA A 63 -8.10 -2.24 1.56
C ALA A 63 -8.07 -2.34 0.03
N TYR A 64 -7.52 -1.31 -0.64
CA TYR A 64 -7.41 -1.32 -2.10
C TYR A 64 -6.49 -2.42 -2.62
N ALA A 65 -5.39 -2.71 -1.91
CA ALA A 65 -4.44 -3.77 -2.26
C ALA A 65 -5.00 -5.18 -2.06
N GLY A 66 -6.13 -5.35 -1.37
CA GLY A 66 -6.69 -6.66 -1.00
C GLY A 66 -5.92 -7.30 0.16
N MET A 67 -5.40 -6.48 1.08
CA MET A 67 -4.69 -6.93 2.29
C MET A 67 -5.59 -7.03 3.53
N GLU A 68 -6.82 -6.51 3.46
CA GLU A 68 -7.79 -6.63 4.54
C GLU A 68 -8.58 -7.94 4.39
N SER A 69 -8.52 -8.77 5.43
CA SER A 69 -9.25 -10.02 5.61
C SER A 69 -9.66 -10.13 7.07
#